data_AF-A0A2W4WFN4-F1
#
_entry.id   AF-A0A2W4WFN4-F1
#
_cell.length_a   1.000
_cell.length_b   1.000
_cell.length_c   1.000
_cell.angle_alpha   90.00
_cell.angle_beta   90.00
_cell.angle_gamma   90.00
#
_symmetry.space_group_name_H-M   'P 1'
#
loop_
_entity.id
_entity.type
_entity.pdbx_description
1 polymer ?
#
loop_
_entity_poly.entity_id
_entity_poly.type
_entity_poly.pdbx_seq_one_letter_code
_entity_poly.pdbx_strand_id
1 'polypeptide(L)'
;MAKPNSRPQTLCPSFWASSSRVWVKRCQGTAIAVGLLTIAALPAVASIPKVQLHAAAVDLNAKQDGSDPSLPPRPSVIPEAIIPDETGIVGLSPTLSDDVGVGQLRPAAAILPGSGNTLQKANWLRGVALPIYPSPESAHWGWLINGWLVPNDSDPLAIGRDAAFSMVQTEQQIYAFPVLEIRPDGWFRFQYTPAGAAWAHTSHLNLGTVPLTIETWDISLEDAARVEFRRPGLAQPMRLAPSTNAPLQALVGPNSIIQPLDLEGDWLRVRVTQPAQGCTPLPGSSNLEGWVRWRSDADVPLVWFPASGC
;
A
#
# COMPACT_ATOMS: atom_id res chain seq x y z
N MET A 1 44.27 -59.26 -14.23
CA MET A 1 45.11 -59.11 -13.03
C MET A 1 44.40 -58.20 -12.02
N ALA A 2 44.20 -58.75 -10.82
CA ALA A 2 43.83 -58.21 -9.50
C ALA A 2 43.09 -56.85 -9.33
N LYS A 3 41.90 -56.94 -8.71
CA LYS A 3 41.28 -56.01 -7.72
C LYS A 3 41.97 -56.19 -6.34
N PRO A 4 41.83 -55.33 -5.30
CA PRO A 4 40.51 -55.09 -4.63
C PRO A 4 40.29 -53.76 -3.82
N ASN A 5 39.01 -53.57 -3.43
CA ASN A 5 38.39 -53.01 -2.20
C ASN A 5 39.07 -51.87 -1.39
N SER A 6 38.34 -50.91 -0.79
CA SER A 6 37.24 -51.09 0.18
C SER A 6 36.45 -49.80 0.51
N ARG A 7 35.13 -49.94 0.70
CA ARG A 7 34.27 -49.02 1.51
C ARG A 7 34.48 -49.28 3.02
N PRO A 8 33.92 -48.42 3.89
CA PRO A 8 32.87 -48.96 4.75
C PRO A 8 31.58 -48.10 4.80
N GLN A 9 30.47 -48.81 4.95
CA GLN A 9 29.17 -48.31 5.38
C GLN A 9 29.10 -48.36 6.91
N THR A 10 28.34 -47.47 7.53
CA THR A 10 27.73 -47.75 8.84
C THR A 10 26.34 -47.11 8.88
N LEU A 11 25.36 -47.93 9.23
CA LEU A 11 23.94 -47.64 9.41
C LEU A 11 23.65 -47.29 10.88
N CYS A 12 22.79 -46.27 11.09
CA CYS A 12 21.64 -46.15 12.04
C CYS A 12 21.80 -46.50 13.54
N PRO A 13 21.08 -45.80 14.47
CA PRO A 13 19.61 -45.75 14.46
C PRO A 13 18.91 -44.47 14.94
N SER A 14 17.60 -44.48 14.67
CA SER A 14 16.54 -43.53 15.03
C SER A 14 16.22 -43.51 16.53
N PHE A 15 15.86 -42.35 17.06
CA PHE A 15 15.04 -42.22 18.28
C PHE A 15 14.04 -41.06 18.14
N TRP A 16 12.78 -41.36 18.46
CA TRP A 16 11.69 -40.41 18.72
C TRP A 16 11.90 -39.73 20.09
N ALA A 17 11.54 -38.44 20.22
CA ALA A 17 10.61 -37.90 21.22
C ALA A 17 10.79 -36.38 21.44
N SER A 18 9.65 -35.67 21.30
CA SER A 18 9.13 -34.63 22.19
C SER A 18 10.11 -33.97 23.18
N SER A 19 10.29 -32.65 23.10
CA SER A 19 9.81 -31.72 24.13
C SER A 19 10.34 -30.29 23.94
N SER A 20 9.37 -29.38 23.96
CA SER A 20 9.41 -27.95 24.27
C SER A 20 10.63 -27.50 25.08
N ARG A 21 11.40 -26.54 24.57
CA ARG A 21 12.20 -25.63 25.40
C ARG A 21 12.13 -24.19 24.91
N VAL A 22 11.34 -23.43 25.66
CA VAL A 22 11.39 -21.98 25.82
C VAL A 22 12.84 -21.57 26.06
N TRP A 23 13.37 -20.67 25.22
CA TRP A 23 14.61 -19.95 25.49
C TRP A 23 14.30 -18.54 25.93
N VAL A 24 14.50 -18.32 27.24
CA VAL A 24 14.57 -17.01 27.89
C VAL A 24 15.84 -16.32 27.39
N LYS A 25 15.70 -15.18 26.70
CA LYS A 25 16.84 -14.28 26.40
C LYS A 25 17.31 -13.64 27.70
N ARG A 26 18.51 -14.02 28.16
CA ARG A 26 19.27 -13.27 29.16
C ARG A 26 19.91 -12.05 28.50
N CYS A 27 19.62 -10.88 29.06
CA CYS A 27 20.41 -9.66 28.90
C CYS A 27 21.81 -9.87 29.51
N GLN A 28 22.85 -9.41 28.81
CA GLN A 28 24.13 -9.07 29.41
C GLN A 28 24.44 -7.62 29.10
N GLY A 29 24.52 -6.82 30.17
CA GLY A 29 25.04 -5.47 30.15
C GLY A 29 26.55 -5.48 30.33
N THR A 30 27.20 -4.46 29.78
CA THR A 30 28.58 -4.08 30.04
C THR A 30 28.58 -2.88 30.98
N ALA A 31 29.26 -3.05 32.11
CA ALA A 31 29.49 -2.03 33.12
C ALA A 31 30.71 -1.17 32.78
N ILE A 32 30.65 0.13 33.10
CA ILE A 32 31.82 0.98 33.31
C ILE A 32 31.63 1.66 34.66
N ALA A 33 32.63 1.49 35.54
CA ALA A 33 32.68 2.08 36.87
C ALA A 33 34.00 2.84 37.05
N VAL A 34 33.92 4.13 37.40
CA VAL A 34 34.92 4.97 38.09
C VAL A 34 34.11 6.17 38.62
N GLY A 35 34.21 6.71 39.84
CA GLY A 35 35.03 6.50 41.04
C GLY A 35 34.51 7.46 42.13
N LEU A 36 34.73 7.11 43.40
CA LEU A 36 34.26 7.80 44.62
C LEU A 36 34.92 9.16 44.90
N LEU A 37 34.20 10.06 45.59
CA LEU A 37 34.72 11.01 46.59
C LEU A 37 33.64 11.33 47.65
N THR A 38 34.09 11.64 48.87
CA THR A 38 33.45 11.42 50.18
C THR A 38 32.92 12.68 50.90
N ILE A 39 31.79 12.51 51.61
CA ILE A 39 31.34 13.05 52.92
C ILE A 39 31.14 14.58 53.12
N ALA A 40 29.91 15.00 53.51
CA ALA A 40 29.61 15.77 54.74
C ALA A 40 28.10 16.08 54.99
N ALA A 41 27.65 15.71 56.19
CA ALA A 41 26.69 16.36 57.10
C ALA A 41 25.26 16.78 56.67
N LEU A 42 24.26 16.16 57.32
CA LEU A 42 22.90 16.66 57.58
C LEU A 42 22.90 17.71 58.70
N PRO A 43 21.93 18.66 58.74
CA PRO A 43 20.79 18.44 59.64
C PRO A 43 19.42 18.98 59.16
N ALA A 44 18.40 18.48 59.88
CA ALA A 44 17.13 19.13 60.27
C ALA A 44 15.98 19.29 59.25
N VAL A 45 15.13 18.26 59.25
CA VAL A 45 13.66 18.26 59.42
C VAL A 45 12.94 19.63 59.34
N ALA A 46 12.13 19.80 58.31
CA ALA A 46 10.92 20.63 58.34
C ALA A 46 9.78 19.86 57.66
N SER A 47 8.65 19.82 58.35
CA SER A 47 7.49 18.97 58.15
C SER A 47 6.70 19.32 56.88
N ILE A 48 6.40 18.33 56.02
CA ILE A 48 5.49 18.46 54.86
C ILE A 48 4.13 17.86 55.25
N PRO A 49 2.99 18.55 54.99
CA PRO A 49 1.68 18.05 55.34
C PRO A 49 1.28 16.86 54.45
N LYS A 50 0.56 15.94 55.09
CA LYS A 50 0.02 14.69 54.54
C LYS A 50 -1.07 15.02 53.52
N VAL A 51 -0.75 15.01 52.23
CA VAL A 51 -1.76 15.02 51.15
C VAL A 51 -2.15 13.57 50.85
N GLN A 52 -3.43 13.28 51.05
CA GLN A 52 -4.06 11.98 50.75
C GLN A 52 -3.84 11.60 49.29
N LEU A 53 -3.12 10.49 49.08
CA LEU A 53 -3.07 9.77 47.82
C LEU A 53 -4.46 9.14 47.57
N HIS A 54 -5.30 9.79 46.78
CA HIS A 54 -6.38 9.08 46.11
C HIS A 54 -5.78 8.43 44.87
N ALA A 55 -5.65 7.10 44.94
CA ALA A 55 -5.35 6.28 43.78
C ALA A 55 -6.53 6.36 42.81
N ALA A 56 -6.41 7.21 41.80
CA ALA A 56 -7.16 7.05 40.56
C ALA A 56 -6.29 6.24 39.63
N ALA A 57 -6.65 4.97 39.44
CA ALA A 57 -6.19 4.19 38.29
C ALA A 57 -6.65 4.94 37.04
N VAL A 58 -5.70 5.60 36.36
CA VAL A 58 -5.96 6.11 35.02
C VAL A 58 -5.89 4.91 34.10
N ASP A 59 -7.06 4.46 33.66
CA ASP A 59 -7.23 3.52 32.56
C ASP A 59 -6.43 4.01 31.34
N LEU A 60 -5.30 3.35 31.07
CA LEU A 60 -4.60 3.42 29.80
C LEU A 60 -5.38 2.58 28.78
N ASN A 61 -6.61 3.01 28.48
CA ASN A 61 -7.43 2.41 27.42
C ASN A 61 -8.52 3.36 26.90
N ALA A 62 -8.22 4.66 26.83
CA ALA A 62 -8.95 5.55 25.94
C ALA A 62 -8.40 5.35 24.53
N LYS A 63 -8.97 4.36 23.83
CA LYS A 63 -8.98 4.33 22.37
C LYS A 63 -9.59 5.67 21.95
N GLN A 64 -8.78 6.59 21.39
CA GLN A 64 -9.30 7.80 20.77
C GLN A 64 -10.17 7.34 19.60
N ASP A 65 -11.48 7.23 19.81
CA ASP A 65 -12.44 7.31 18.72
C ASP A 65 -12.29 8.72 18.16
N GLY A 66 -11.48 8.86 17.10
CA GLY A 66 -11.38 10.09 16.34
C GLY A 66 -12.78 10.43 15.85
N SER A 67 -13.36 11.52 16.35
CA SER A 67 -14.65 11.99 15.86
C SER A 67 -14.50 12.38 14.40
N ASP A 68 -15.39 11.88 13.53
CA ASP A 68 -15.41 12.25 12.12
C ASP A 68 -15.33 13.78 11.95
N PRO A 69 -14.51 14.29 11.01
CA PRO A 69 -14.48 15.71 10.73
C PRO A 69 -15.86 16.18 10.27
N SER A 70 -16.25 17.38 10.73
CA SER A 70 -17.49 18.00 10.27
C SER A 70 -17.43 18.25 8.77
N LEU A 71 -18.52 17.94 8.06
CA LEU A 71 -18.65 18.20 6.64
C LEU A 71 -18.52 19.71 6.35
N PRO A 72 -17.53 20.17 5.57
CA PRO A 72 -17.44 21.58 5.18
C PRO A 72 -18.61 21.99 4.28
N PRO A 73 -18.94 23.29 4.22
CA PRO A 73 -19.93 23.79 3.28
C PRO A 73 -19.47 23.53 1.83
N ARG A 74 -20.42 23.24 0.94
CA ARG A 74 -20.13 23.15 -0.50
C ARG A 74 -19.76 24.54 -1.05
N PRO A 75 -19.00 24.61 -2.16
CA PRO A 75 -18.76 25.87 -2.87
C PRO A 75 -20.08 26.57 -3.19
N SER A 76 -20.12 27.89 -3.02
CA SER A 76 -21.32 28.71 -3.30
C SER A 76 -21.73 28.66 -4.77
N VAL A 77 -20.75 28.50 -5.67
CA VAL A 77 -20.94 28.25 -7.09
C VAL A 77 -20.33 26.91 -7.41
N ILE A 78 -21.17 25.95 -7.79
CA ILE A 78 -20.73 24.63 -8.27
C ILE A 78 -20.77 24.66 -9.80
N PRO A 79 -19.62 24.52 -10.48
CA PRO A 79 -19.59 24.44 -11.94
C PRO A 79 -20.36 23.23 -12.47
N GLU A 80 -20.85 23.34 -13.71
CA GLU A 80 -21.44 22.21 -14.43
C GLU A 80 -20.40 21.09 -14.60
N ALA A 81 -20.84 19.84 -14.52
CA ALA A 81 -19.95 18.69 -14.54
C ALA A 81 -19.27 18.48 -15.90
N ILE A 82 -17.94 18.45 -15.89
CA ILE A 82 -17.12 18.32 -17.11
C ILE A 82 -16.48 16.94 -17.24
N ILE A 83 -16.35 16.46 -18.46
CA ILE A 83 -15.47 15.31 -18.73
C ILE A 83 -14.02 15.79 -18.60
N PRO A 84 -13.21 15.19 -17.71
CA PRO A 84 -11.80 15.54 -17.61
C PRO A 84 -11.07 15.30 -18.94
N ASP A 85 -10.13 16.19 -19.26
CA ASP A 85 -9.31 16.04 -20.46
C ASP A 85 -8.16 15.05 -20.19
N GLU A 86 -8.20 13.89 -20.85
CA GLU A 86 -7.21 12.83 -20.66
C GLU A 86 -5.79 13.27 -21.00
N THR A 87 -5.61 14.28 -21.86
CA THR A 87 -4.28 14.75 -22.29
C THR A 87 -3.50 15.41 -21.15
N GLY A 88 -4.19 15.97 -20.15
CA GLY A 88 -3.57 16.51 -18.94
C GLY A 88 -3.51 15.52 -17.78
N ILE A 89 -3.87 14.24 -17.98
CA ILE A 89 -3.73 13.20 -16.97
C ILE A 89 -2.41 12.45 -17.22
N VAL A 90 -1.54 12.43 -16.21
CA VAL A 90 -0.19 11.88 -16.29
C VAL A 90 0.04 10.78 -15.25
N GLY A 91 1.04 9.93 -15.48
CA GLY A 91 1.43 8.87 -14.53
C GLY A 91 0.64 7.57 -14.66
N LEU A 92 -0.15 7.40 -15.73
CA LEU A 92 -1.04 6.24 -15.92
C LEU A 92 -0.31 4.89 -15.80
N SER A 93 0.91 4.80 -16.34
CA SER A 93 1.76 3.61 -16.25
C SER A 93 2.99 3.93 -15.38
N PRO A 94 2.96 3.62 -14.07
CA PRO A 94 4.01 4.01 -13.16
C PRO A 94 5.29 3.20 -13.37
N THR A 95 6.40 3.91 -13.57
CA THR A 95 7.77 3.39 -13.61
C THR A 95 8.24 2.98 -12.23
N LEU A 96 9.36 2.26 -12.11
CA LEU A 96 9.88 1.83 -10.80
C LEU A 96 10.18 2.99 -9.81
N SER A 97 10.52 4.18 -10.30
CA SER A 97 10.84 5.33 -9.46
C SER A 97 9.61 6.07 -8.93
N ASP A 98 8.43 5.79 -9.47
CA ASP A 98 7.22 6.50 -9.10
C ASP A 98 6.69 5.98 -7.76
N ASP A 99 6.37 6.89 -6.85
CA ASP A 99 5.67 6.56 -5.61
C ASP A 99 4.17 6.41 -5.92
N VAL A 100 3.71 5.17 -5.94
CA VAL A 100 2.30 4.82 -6.15
C VAL A 100 1.56 4.60 -4.83
N GLY A 101 2.23 4.84 -3.70
CA GLY A 101 1.65 4.71 -2.37
C GLY A 101 1.20 3.30 -2.02
N VAL A 102 0.21 3.22 -1.15
CA VAL A 102 -0.33 2.00 -0.53
C VAL A 102 -1.61 1.48 -1.21
N GLY A 103 -2.24 2.30 -2.06
CA GLY A 103 -3.48 1.94 -2.73
C GLY A 103 -3.97 3.01 -3.70
N GLN A 104 -5.26 2.97 -3.98
CA GLN A 104 -5.94 3.87 -4.90
C GLN A 104 -7.27 4.37 -4.36
N LEU A 105 -7.59 5.63 -4.68
CA LEU A 105 -8.91 6.21 -4.55
C LEU A 105 -9.61 6.08 -5.91
N ARG A 106 -10.69 5.31 -5.92
CA ARG A 106 -11.42 4.93 -7.14
C ARG A 106 -12.93 4.97 -6.91
N PRO A 107 -13.75 4.98 -7.97
CA PRO A 107 -15.19 4.78 -7.82
C PRO A 107 -15.47 3.41 -7.18
N ALA A 108 -16.40 3.37 -6.23
CA ALA A 108 -16.91 2.12 -5.68
C ALA A 108 -17.70 1.37 -6.76
N ALA A 109 -17.44 0.08 -6.93
CA ALA A 109 -17.98 -0.76 -8.02
C ALA A 109 -19.49 -1.03 -7.95
N ALA A 110 -20.25 -0.33 -7.08
CA ALA A 110 -21.70 -0.48 -7.00
C ALA A 110 -22.32 -0.12 -8.35
N ILE A 111 -22.83 -1.16 -9.01
CA ILE A 111 -23.43 -1.17 -10.35
C ILE A 111 -24.45 -0.03 -10.45
N LEU A 112 -24.03 1.09 -11.02
CA LEU A 112 -24.97 2.07 -11.53
C LEU A 112 -25.58 1.44 -12.81
N PRO A 113 -26.89 1.16 -12.87
CA PRO A 113 -27.50 0.62 -14.08
C PRO A 113 -27.21 1.59 -15.25
N GLY A 114 -26.57 1.10 -16.31
CA GLY A 114 -26.21 1.91 -17.48
C GLY A 114 -24.83 2.61 -17.43
N SER A 115 -23.97 2.30 -16.46
CA SER A 115 -22.68 2.98 -16.27
C SER A 115 -21.51 2.50 -17.14
N GLY A 116 -21.77 1.69 -18.17
CA GLY A 116 -20.74 1.02 -18.96
C GLY A 116 -19.63 1.95 -19.47
N ASN A 117 -19.96 3.20 -19.81
CA ASN A 117 -19.01 4.21 -20.30
C ASN A 117 -18.77 5.37 -19.32
N THR A 118 -19.58 5.51 -18.25
CA THR A 118 -19.52 6.67 -17.35
C THR A 118 -18.46 6.54 -16.27
N LEU A 119 -18.02 5.32 -15.95
CA LEU A 119 -16.96 5.08 -14.96
C LEU A 119 -15.60 4.78 -15.60
N GLN A 120 -15.53 4.65 -16.93
CA GLN A 120 -14.26 4.41 -17.62
C GLN A 120 -13.33 5.62 -17.50
N LYS A 121 -12.04 5.34 -17.44
CA LYS A 121 -10.94 6.31 -17.37
C LYS A 121 -11.15 7.28 -16.21
N ALA A 122 -11.19 8.58 -16.48
CA ALA A 122 -11.44 9.63 -15.50
C ALA A 122 -12.90 10.14 -15.50
N ASN A 123 -13.81 9.56 -16.30
CA ASN A 123 -15.18 10.07 -16.45
C ASN A 123 -15.98 10.08 -15.13
N TRP A 124 -15.63 9.19 -14.20
CA TRP A 124 -16.26 9.09 -12.88
C TRP A 124 -16.11 10.38 -12.05
N LEU A 125 -15.07 11.20 -12.31
CA LEU A 125 -14.85 12.46 -11.60
C LEU A 125 -16.02 13.45 -11.72
N ARG A 126 -16.86 13.29 -12.77
CA ARG A 126 -18.09 14.08 -12.99
C ARG A 126 -19.14 13.94 -11.90
N GLY A 127 -19.12 12.83 -11.16
CA GLY A 127 -20.06 12.57 -10.08
C GLY A 127 -19.44 12.67 -8.69
N VAL A 128 -18.18 13.11 -8.59
CA VAL A 128 -17.47 13.19 -7.32
C VAL A 128 -17.84 14.47 -6.59
N ALA A 129 -17.90 14.38 -5.26
CA ALA A 129 -17.79 15.53 -4.37
C ALA A 129 -16.93 15.08 -3.18
N LEU A 130 -15.70 15.59 -3.09
CA LEU A 130 -14.75 15.22 -2.05
C LEU A 130 -14.08 16.49 -1.51
N PRO A 131 -14.29 16.85 -0.24
CA PRO A 131 -13.54 17.92 0.38
C PRO A 131 -12.10 17.46 0.62
N ILE A 132 -11.16 18.37 0.41
CA ILE A 132 -9.73 18.11 0.50
C ILE A 132 -9.05 19.09 1.43
N TYR A 133 -8.02 18.62 2.13
CA TYR A 133 -7.40 19.30 3.27
C TYR A 133 -5.87 19.31 3.11
N PRO A 134 -5.17 20.37 3.55
CA PRO A 134 -3.71 20.39 3.59
C PRO A 134 -3.13 19.40 4.60
N SER A 135 -3.81 19.22 5.73
CA SER A 135 -3.47 18.23 6.77
C SER A 135 -4.75 17.71 7.46
N PRO A 136 -4.68 16.58 8.17
CA PRO A 136 -5.73 16.20 9.12
C PRO A 136 -5.97 17.34 10.11
N GLU A 137 -7.24 17.53 10.50
CA GLU A 137 -7.69 18.56 11.48
C GLU A 137 -7.54 20.03 11.06
N SER A 138 -6.96 20.31 9.88
CA SER A 138 -6.93 21.67 9.34
C SER A 138 -8.28 22.07 8.75
N ALA A 139 -8.44 23.37 8.49
CA ALA A 139 -9.55 23.83 7.65
C ALA A 139 -9.43 23.21 6.25
N HIS A 140 -10.57 22.83 5.66
CA HIS A 140 -10.59 22.36 4.28
C HIS A 140 -9.99 23.43 3.35
N TRP A 141 -9.26 22.98 2.34
CA TRP A 141 -8.60 23.83 1.35
C TRP A 141 -9.44 24.00 0.08
N GLY A 142 -10.26 23.01 -0.24
CA GLY A 142 -11.11 23.06 -1.41
C GLY A 142 -11.89 21.77 -1.60
N TRP A 143 -12.38 21.59 -2.82
CA TRP A 143 -13.17 20.44 -3.24
C TRP A 143 -12.66 19.87 -4.55
N LEU A 144 -12.60 18.54 -4.65
CA LEU A 144 -12.72 17.86 -5.93
C LEU A 144 -14.20 17.61 -6.17
N ILE A 145 -14.79 18.29 -7.15
CA ILE A 145 -16.23 18.21 -7.40
C ILE A 145 -16.55 18.27 -8.88
N ASN A 146 -17.34 17.33 -9.38
CA ASN A 146 -17.88 17.33 -10.74
C ASN A 146 -16.82 17.47 -11.88
N GLY A 147 -15.61 16.94 -11.67
CA GLY A 147 -14.49 17.07 -12.62
C GLY A 147 -13.68 18.36 -12.48
N TRP A 148 -13.93 19.13 -11.42
CA TRP A 148 -13.21 20.37 -11.09
C TRP A 148 -12.44 20.22 -9.79
N LEU A 149 -11.32 20.94 -9.72
CA LEU A 149 -10.72 21.34 -8.46
C LEU A 149 -11.19 22.75 -8.14
N VAL A 150 -11.82 22.93 -7.00
CA VAL A 150 -12.34 24.23 -6.53
C VAL A 150 -11.63 24.59 -5.24
N PRO A 151 -10.52 25.34 -5.29
CA PRO A 151 -9.89 25.88 -4.10
C PRO A 151 -10.79 26.93 -3.44
N ASN A 152 -10.68 27.07 -2.13
CA ASN A 152 -11.42 28.11 -1.41
C ASN A 152 -10.99 29.50 -1.91
N ASP A 153 -12.00 30.38 -2.10
CA ASP A 153 -11.83 31.78 -2.53
C ASP A 153 -11.04 31.96 -3.84
N SER A 154 -11.03 30.94 -4.71
CA SER A 154 -10.32 30.94 -5.99
C SER A 154 -11.18 30.39 -7.13
N ASP A 155 -10.77 30.66 -8.37
CA ASP A 155 -11.48 30.15 -9.54
C ASP A 155 -11.35 28.61 -9.67
N PRO A 156 -12.43 27.92 -10.08
CA PRO A 156 -12.38 26.49 -10.41
C PRO A 156 -11.39 26.15 -11.52
N LEU A 157 -10.68 25.05 -11.36
CA LEU A 157 -9.74 24.50 -12.34
C LEU A 157 -10.28 23.20 -12.91
N ALA A 158 -10.47 23.14 -14.23
CA ALA A 158 -10.89 21.91 -14.90
C ALA A 158 -9.77 20.87 -14.90
N ILE A 159 -10.09 19.65 -14.43
CA ILE A 159 -9.14 18.55 -14.36
C ILE A 159 -8.69 18.15 -15.77
N GLY A 160 -7.37 18.11 -15.97
CA GLY A 160 -6.74 17.73 -17.23
C GLY A 160 -6.70 18.84 -18.29
N ARG A 161 -7.53 19.88 -18.19
CA ARG A 161 -7.53 21.01 -19.12
C ARG A 161 -6.78 22.21 -18.57
N ASP A 162 -7.14 22.64 -17.36
CA ASP A 162 -6.58 23.84 -16.74
C ASP A 162 -5.44 23.49 -15.76
N ALA A 163 -5.39 22.23 -15.31
CA ALA A 163 -4.35 21.69 -14.45
C ALA A 163 -4.04 20.22 -14.77
N ALA A 164 -2.76 19.85 -14.69
CA ALA A 164 -2.33 18.48 -14.86
C ALA A 164 -2.60 17.65 -13.60
N PHE A 165 -3.19 16.46 -13.78
CA PHE A 165 -3.53 15.57 -12.66
C PHE A 165 -2.72 14.28 -12.74
N SER A 166 -2.30 13.78 -11.59
CA SER A 166 -1.56 12.52 -11.49
C SER A 166 -2.53 11.41 -11.11
N MET A 167 -2.64 10.42 -11.99
CA MET A 167 -3.48 9.24 -11.79
C MET A 167 -2.74 8.02 -12.30
N VAL A 168 -3.10 6.86 -11.78
CA VAL A 168 -2.61 5.57 -12.26
C VAL A 168 -3.72 4.81 -12.94
N GLN A 169 -3.36 4.03 -13.97
CA GLN A 169 -4.26 3.11 -14.63
C GLN A 169 -4.07 1.71 -14.04
N THR A 170 -5.17 1.12 -13.58
CA THR A 170 -5.23 -0.27 -13.10
C THR A 170 -5.98 -1.15 -14.11
N GLU A 171 -6.18 -2.44 -13.77
CA GLU A 171 -7.16 -3.26 -14.49
C GLU A 171 -8.53 -2.56 -14.49
N GLN A 172 -9.32 -2.75 -15.56
CA GLN A 172 -10.64 -2.14 -15.82
C GLN A 172 -10.66 -0.76 -16.52
N GLN A 173 -9.56 -0.27 -17.09
CA GLN A 173 -9.51 1.02 -17.81
C GLN A 173 -9.92 2.22 -16.94
N ILE A 174 -9.84 2.13 -15.61
CA ILE A 174 -10.15 3.22 -14.68
C ILE A 174 -8.85 3.96 -14.37
N TYR A 175 -8.91 5.30 -14.38
CA TYR A 175 -7.82 6.14 -13.87
C TYR A 175 -8.16 6.47 -12.42
N ALA A 176 -7.26 6.15 -11.50
CA ALA A 176 -7.47 6.31 -10.06
C ALA A 176 -6.38 7.18 -9.44
N PHE A 177 -6.69 7.86 -8.34
CA PHE A 177 -5.68 8.64 -7.61
C PHE A 177 -4.83 7.72 -6.73
N PRO A 178 -3.49 7.79 -6.79
CA PRO A 178 -2.64 7.07 -5.85
C PRO A 178 -2.89 7.54 -4.41
N VAL A 179 -3.16 6.60 -3.52
CA VAL A 179 -3.28 6.84 -2.08
C VAL A 179 -1.92 6.56 -1.46
N LEU A 180 -1.28 7.60 -0.95
CA LEU A 180 0.06 7.57 -0.38
C LEU A 180 0.08 7.05 1.06
N GLU A 181 -0.99 7.31 1.82
CA GLU A 181 -1.06 6.97 3.23
C GLU A 181 -2.52 6.77 3.66
N ILE A 182 -2.77 5.79 4.52
CA ILE A 182 -4.07 5.55 5.16
C ILE A 182 -3.84 5.47 6.67
N ARG A 183 -4.57 6.27 7.45
CA ARG A 183 -4.51 6.27 8.91
C ARG A 183 -5.69 5.50 9.51
N PRO A 184 -5.54 4.91 10.72
CA PRO A 184 -6.61 4.19 11.40
C PRO A 184 -7.83 5.04 11.77
N ASP A 185 -7.67 6.36 11.84
CA ASP A 185 -8.72 7.32 12.17
C ASP A 185 -9.53 7.79 10.95
N GLY A 186 -9.36 7.15 9.78
CA GLY A 186 -10.14 7.44 8.58
C GLY A 186 -9.56 8.53 7.68
N TRP A 187 -8.49 9.20 8.10
CA TRP A 187 -7.76 10.12 7.23
C TRP A 187 -6.88 9.37 6.24
N PHE A 188 -6.84 9.84 5.00
CA PHE A 188 -5.95 9.31 3.99
C PHE A 188 -5.36 10.44 3.15
N ARG A 189 -4.12 10.24 2.69
CA ARG A 189 -3.42 11.18 1.82
C ARG A 189 -3.35 10.60 0.43
N PHE A 190 -3.73 11.37 -0.58
CA PHE A 190 -3.68 10.95 -1.98
C PHE A 190 -3.03 12.01 -2.85
N GLN A 191 -2.35 11.55 -3.90
CA GLN A 191 -1.76 12.42 -4.91
C GLN A 191 -2.81 12.76 -5.95
N TYR A 192 -2.97 14.06 -6.26
CA TYR A 192 -3.92 14.52 -7.28
C TYR A 192 -3.23 15.31 -8.39
N THR A 193 -2.05 15.88 -8.16
CA THR A 193 -1.17 16.43 -9.21
C THR A 193 0.26 15.90 -9.06
N PRO A 194 1.14 16.02 -10.07
CA PRO A 194 2.51 15.52 -9.98
C PRO A 194 3.31 16.04 -8.76
N ALA A 195 3.02 17.26 -8.31
CA ALA A 195 3.68 17.89 -7.17
C ALA A 195 2.76 18.06 -5.94
N GLY A 196 1.49 17.68 -6.03
CA GLY A 196 0.47 17.99 -5.03
C GLY A 196 -0.25 16.76 -4.50
N ALA A 197 -0.32 16.69 -3.17
CA ALA A 197 -1.10 15.71 -2.43
C ALA A 197 -2.04 16.41 -1.47
N ALA A 198 -3.18 15.79 -1.19
CA ALA A 198 -4.16 16.31 -0.25
C ALA A 198 -4.63 15.20 0.68
N TRP A 199 -5.13 15.61 1.84
CA TRP A 199 -5.82 14.75 2.77
C TRP A 199 -7.32 14.77 2.51
N ALA A 200 -7.97 13.64 2.70
CA ALA A 200 -9.41 13.50 2.76
C ALA A 200 -9.78 12.48 3.84
N HIS A 201 -11.06 12.42 4.18
CA HIS A 201 -11.58 11.54 5.23
C HIS A 201 -12.58 10.54 4.65
N THR A 202 -12.54 9.29 5.11
CA THR A 202 -13.39 8.20 4.60
C THR A 202 -14.88 8.47 4.76
N SER A 203 -15.30 9.21 5.81
CA SER A 203 -16.70 9.63 6.00
C SER A 203 -17.25 10.49 4.86
N HIS A 204 -16.39 11.10 4.03
CA HIS A 204 -16.77 11.97 2.92
C HIS A 204 -16.82 11.26 1.55
N LEU A 205 -16.52 9.96 1.47
CA LEU A 205 -16.40 9.25 0.19
C LEU A 205 -17.74 9.10 -0.56
N ASN A 206 -18.88 9.32 0.12
CA ASN A 206 -20.22 9.12 -0.43
C ASN A 206 -21.02 10.42 -0.61
N LEU A 207 -20.37 11.58 -0.68
CA LEU A 207 -21.05 12.87 -0.83
C LEU A 207 -21.47 13.19 -2.27
N GLY A 208 -20.82 12.55 -3.25
CA GLY A 208 -21.10 12.69 -4.68
C GLY A 208 -22.22 11.76 -5.17
N THR A 209 -22.57 11.86 -6.45
CA THR A 209 -23.43 10.87 -7.12
C THR A 209 -22.67 9.60 -7.46
N VAL A 210 -21.34 9.68 -7.56
CA VAL A 210 -20.43 8.54 -7.66
C VAL A 210 -19.80 8.33 -6.29
N PRO A 211 -20.15 7.25 -5.56
CA PRO A 211 -19.48 6.90 -4.33
C PRO A 211 -18.04 6.48 -4.60
N LEU A 212 -17.14 6.84 -3.69
CA LEU A 212 -15.73 6.51 -3.75
C LEU A 212 -15.37 5.42 -2.75
N THR A 213 -14.27 4.73 -3.04
CA THR A 213 -13.66 3.78 -2.12
C THR A 213 -12.15 3.90 -2.20
N ILE A 214 -11.50 3.52 -1.10
CA ILE A 214 -10.05 3.31 -1.06
C ILE A 214 -9.82 1.80 -1.18
N GLU A 215 -9.00 1.40 -2.13
CA GLU A 215 -8.61 0.01 -2.35
C GLU A 215 -7.09 -0.09 -2.25
N THR A 216 -6.60 -0.94 -1.36
CA THR A 216 -5.16 -1.16 -1.17
C THR A 216 -4.61 -2.08 -2.25
N TRP A 217 -3.30 -1.97 -2.53
CA TRP A 217 -2.69 -2.72 -3.64
C TRP A 217 -2.72 -4.23 -3.47
N ASP A 218 -2.68 -4.73 -2.24
CA ASP A 218 -2.88 -6.15 -1.93
C ASP A 218 -4.26 -6.63 -2.40
N ILE A 219 -5.33 -5.92 -2.05
CA ILE A 219 -6.70 -6.25 -2.52
C ILE A 219 -6.75 -6.22 -4.05
N SER A 220 -6.21 -5.17 -4.68
CA SER A 220 -6.19 -5.08 -6.15
C SER A 220 -5.42 -6.24 -6.82
N LEU A 221 -4.38 -6.77 -6.17
CA LEU A 221 -3.57 -7.86 -6.69
C LEU A 221 -4.22 -9.23 -6.52
N GLU A 222 -5.05 -9.43 -5.50
CA GLU A 222 -5.84 -10.67 -5.32
C GLU A 222 -6.81 -10.88 -6.49
N ASP A 223 -7.42 -9.80 -6.97
CA ASP A 223 -8.41 -9.83 -8.07
C ASP A 223 -7.78 -9.71 -9.46
N ALA A 224 -6.46 -9.52 -9.55
CA ALA A 224 -5.80 -9.23 -10.81
C ALA A 224 -5.66 -10.47 -11.70
N ALA A 225 -6.06 -10.32 -12.96
CA ALA A 225 -5.90 -11.36 -13.96
C ALA A 225 -4.42 -11.54 -14.36
N ARG A 226 -3.67 -10.44 -14.39
CA ARG A 226 -2.26 -10.44 -14.80
C ARG A 226 -1.49 -9.29 -14.17
N VAL A 227 -0.20 -9.52 -13.94
CA VAL A 227 0.73 -8.46 -13.53
C VAL A 227 2.00 -8.46 -14.39
N GLU A 228 2.72 -7.35 -14.34
CA GLU A 228 4.02 -7.16 -14.97
C GLU A 228 4.99 -6.56 -13.96
N PHE A 229 6.29 -6.82 -14.10
CA PHE A 229 7.28 -6.14 -13.26
C PHE A 229 7.44 -4.68 -13.69
N ARG A 230 7.41 -3.74 -12.73
CA ARG A 230 7.66 -2.31 -12.96
C ARG A 230 9.09 -2.00 -13.42
N ARG A 231 10.01 -2.96 -13.27
CA ARG A 231 11.36 -2.92 -13.84
C ARG A 231 11.41 -3.76 -15.11
N PRO A 232 11.06 -3.20 -16.29
CA PRO A 232 11.12 -3.94 -17.54
C PRO A 232 12.57 -4.33 -17.86
N GLY A 233 12.74 -5.46 -18.54
CA GLY A 233 14.03 -5.88 -19.09
C GLY A 233 14.95 -6.68 -18.14
N LEU A 234 14.65 -6.77 -16.84
CA LEU A 234 15.41 -7.62 -15.92
C LEU A 234 14.57 -8.79 -15.42
N ALA A 235 15.12 -9.99 -15.54
CA ALA A 235 14.50 -11.17 -14.99
C ALA A 235 14.46 -11.11 -13.45
N GLN A 236 13.33 -11.47 -12.85
CA GLN A 236 13.15 -11.46 -11.40
C GLN A 236 13.21 -12.88 -10.82
N PRO A 237 13.74 -13.04 -9.58
CA PRO A 237 13.80 -14.34 -8.95
C PRO A 237 12.41 -14.80 -8.49
N MET A 238 12.02 -16.01 -8.93
CA MET A 238 10.87 -16.74 -8.39
C MET A 238 11.37 -17.88 -7.51
N ARG A 239 10.78 -18.03 -6.32
CA ARG A 239 11.24 -18.94 -5.27
C ARG A 239 10.20 -19.98 -4.92
N LEU A 240 10.64 -21.09 -4.33
CA LEU A 240 9.74 -22.18 -3.90
C LEU A 240 8.87 -21.82 -2.67
N ALA A 241 9.24 -20.79 -1.91
CA ALA A 241 8.52 -20.35 -0.70
C ALA A 241 8.64 -18.82 -0.53
N PRO A 242 7.74 -18.16 0.23
CA PRO A 242 7.70 -16.72 0.42
C PRO A 242 8.80 -16.22 1.38
N SER A 243 10.06 -16.41 1.00
CA SER A 243 11.22 -15.99 1.77
C SER A 243 12.42 -15.71 0.88
N THR A 244 13.21 -14.70 1.24
CA THR A 244 14.46 -14.36 0.56
C THR A 244 15.49 -15.48 0.61
N ASN A 245 15.40 -16.38 1.59
CA ASN A 245 16.30 -17.53 1.76
C ASN A 245 15.78 -18.82 1.10
N ALA A 246 14.55 -18.82 0.59
CA ALA A 246 13.99 -19.99 -0.09
C ALA A 246 14.74 -20.28 -1.40
N PRO A 247 14.88 -21.56 -1.81
CA PRO A 247 15.58 -21.89 -3.04
C PRO A 247 14.96 -21.20 -4.26
N LEU A 248 15.81 -20.78 -5.19
CA LEU A 248 15.40 -20.24 -6.48
C LEU A 248 14.75 -21.36 -7.30
N GLN A 249 13.56 -21.09 -7.83
CA GLN A 249 12.84 -21.99 -8.73
C GLN A 249 13.07 -21.64 -10.19
N ALA A 250 12.94 -20.36 -10.53
CA ALA A 250 13.18 -19.86 -11.88
C ALA A 250 13.56 -18.38 -11.85
N LEU A 251 14.08 -17.90 -12.99
CA LEU A 251 14.11 -16.48 -13.31
C LEU A 251 12.93 -16.19 -14.23
N VAL A 252 12.13 -15.19 -13.87
CA VAL A 252 10.95 -14.77 -14.63
C VAL A 252 11.35 -13.61 -15.51
N GLY A 253 11.40 -13.85 -16.83
CA GLY A 253 11.78 -12.82 -17.79
C GLY A 253 10.66 -11.79 -18.03
N PRO A 254 10.98 -10.65 -18.68
CA PRO A 254 9.99 -9.62 -19.02
C PRO A 254 8.93 -10.10 -20.03
N ASN A 255 9.25 -11.12 -20.82
CA ASN A 255 8.37 -11.74 -21.82
C ASN A 255 7.63 -12.95 -21.23
N SER A 256 6.94 -12.72 -20.10
CA SER A 256 6.20 -13.75 -19.38
C SER A 256 4.76 -13.30 -19.15
N ILE A 257 3.84 -14.27 -19.10
CA ILE A 257 2.50 -14.05 -18.55
C ILE A 257 2.60 -14.41 -17.08
N ILE A 258 2.33 -13.44 -16.19
CA ILE A 258 2.42 -13.61 -14.74
C ILE A 258 1.00 -13.47 -14.20
N GLN A 259 0.42 -14.58 -13.77
CA GLN A 259 -0.90 -14.64 -13.17
C GLN A 259 -0.77 -14.70 -11.64
N PRO A 260 -1.28 -13.71 -10.89
CA PRO A 260 -1.47 -13.79 -9.44
C PRO A 260 -2.27 -15.02 -9.02
N LEU A 261 -1.89 -15.68 -7.94
CA LEU A 261 -2.60 -16.84 -7.38
C LEU A 261 -2.94 -16.65 -5.90
N ASP A 262 -2.03 -16.07 -5.12
CA ASP A 262 -2.16 -15.95 -3.67
C ASP A 262 -1.18 -14.89 -3.13
N LEU A 263 -1.48 -14.31 -1.97
CA LEU A 263 -0.67 -13.26 -1.33
C LEU A 263 -0.29 -13.64 0.10
N GLU A 264 1.00 -13.51 0.43
CA GLU A 264 1.53 -13.70 1.78
C GLU A 264 2.54 -12.61 2.11
N GLY A 265 2.07 -11.55 2.80
CA GLY A 265 2.89 -10.37 3.10
C GLY A 265 3.44 -9.73 1.82
N ASP A 266 4.77 -9.61 1.70
CA ASP A 266 5.47 -9.04 0.53
C ASP A 266 5.60 -10.00 -0.66
N TRP A 267 5.06 -11.22 -0.54
CA TRP A 267 5.20 -12.28 -1.51
C TRP A 267 3.91 -12.58 -2.25
N LEU A 268 4.02 -12.63 -3.57
CA LEU A 268 2.93 -12.97 -4.46
C LEU A 268 3.22 -14.33 -5.05
N ARG A 269 2.35 -15.30 -4.77
CA ARG A 269 2.36 -16.56 -5.47
C ARG A 269 1.84 -16.32 -6.87
N VAL A 270 2.58 -16.78 -7.86
CA VAL A 270 2.27 -16.57 -9.27
C VAL A 270 2.34 -17.87 -10.04
N ARG A 271 1.52 -17.97 -11.07
CA ARG A 271 1.72 -18.88 -12.20
C ARG A 271 2.36 -18.09 -13.33
N VAL A 272 3.50 -18.57 -13.81
CA VAL A 272 4.28 -17.94 -14.86
C VAL A 272 4.25 -18.84 -16.09
N THR A 273 3.85 -18.28 -17.23
CA THR A 273 4.00 -18.90 -18.56
C THR A 273 5.13 -18.21 -19.31
N GLN A 274 6.17 -18.96 -19.67
CA GLN A 274 7.32 -18.43 -20.43
C GLN A 274 7.92 -19.48 -21.39
N PRO A 275 8.43 -19.07 -22.57
CA PRO A 275 8.36 -17.70 -23.11
C PRO A 275 6.97 -17.34 -23.66
N ALA A 276 6.61 -16.05 -23.59
CA ALA A 276 5.38 -15.51 -24.15
C ALA A 276 5.64 -14.20 -24.91
N GLN A 277 4.73 -13.82 -25.81
CA GLN A 277 4.72 -12.50 -26.45
C GLN A 277 3.37 -11.83 -26.17
N GLY A 278 3.39 -10.80 -25.33
CA GLY A 278 2.17 -10.21 -24.78
C GLY A 278 1.33 -11.28 -24.07
N CYS A 279 0.12 -11.51 -24.56
CA CYS A 279 -0.83 -12.48 -24.02
C CYS A 279 -0.71 -13.89 -24.62
N THR A 280 0.23 -14.11 -25.53
CA THR A 280 0.30 -15.36 -26.30
C THR A 280 1.51 -16.19 -25.85
N PRO A 281 1.31 -17.39 -25.28
CA PRO A 281 2.38 -18.34 -25.05
C PRO A 281 3.05 -18.75 -26.38
N LEU A 282 4.38 -18.79 -26.42
CA LEU A 282 5.11 -19.22 -27.60
C LEU A 282 5.31 -20.76 -27.61
N PRO A 283 5.62 -21.38 -28.78
CA PRO A 283 5.93 -22.80 -28.84
C PRO A 283 7.05 -23.20 -27.87
N GLY A 284 6.85 -24.30 -27.14
CA GLY A 284 7.79 -24.75 -26.10
C GLY A 284 7.66 -23.99 -24.77
N SER A 285 6.63 -23.15 -24.60
CA SER A 285 6.32 -22.53 -23.31
C SER A 285 6.03 -23.57 -22.22
N SER A 286 6.41 -23.19 -21.00
CA SER A 286 6.18 -23.96 -19.79
C SER A 286 5.46 -23.11 -18.76
N ASN A 287 4.67 -23.78 -17.91
CA ASN A 287 4.00 -23.17 -16.77
C ASN A 287 4.72 -23.57 -15.49
N LEU A 288 5.12 -22.59 -14.70
CA LEU A 288 5.75 -22.79 -13.40
C LEU A 288 5.02 -21.96 -12.36
N GLU A 289 4.81 -22.51 -11.18
CA GLU A 289 4.28 -21.76 -10.03
C GLU A 289 5.37 -21.53 -9.01
N GLY A 290 5.36 -20.37 -8.38
CA GLY A 290 6.28 -20.03 -7.29
C GLY A 290 5.97 -18.65 -6.72
N TRP A 291 6.88 -18.15 -5.90
CA TRP A 291 6.72 -16.88 -5.18
C TRP A 291 7.65 -15.82 -5.73
N VAL A 292 7.11 -14.67 -6.09
CA VAL A 292 7.87 -13.47 -6.45
C VAL A 292 7.62 -12.39 -5.41
N ARG A 293 8.60 -11.52 -5.21
CA ARG A 293 8.43 -10.37 -4.33
C ARG A 293 7.63 -9.30 -5.07
N TRP A 294 6.47 -8.92 -4.55
CA TRP A 294 5.62 -7.90 -5.18
C TRP A 294 5.78 -6.53 -4.54
N ARG A 295 6.35 -6.45 -3.33
CA ARG A 295 6.60 -5.22 -2.58
C ARG A 295 8.02 -5.20 -2.03
N SER A 296 8.70 -4.06 -2.14
CA SER A 296 10.05 -3.88 -1.59
C SER A 296 10.05 -3.72 -0.07
N ASP A 297 11.22 -3.78 0.59
CA ASP A 297 11.35 -3.50 2.02
C ASP A 297 10.94 -2.05 2.42
N ALA A 298 10.82 -1.16 1.44
CA ALA A 298 10.38 0.22 1.62
C ALA A 298 8.90 0.41 1.21
N ASP A 299 8.12 -0.67 1.22
CA ASP A 299 6.70 -0.73 0.84
C ASP A 299 6.34 -0.32 -0.60
N VAL A 300 7.33 -0.09 -1.46
CA VAL A 300 7.08 0.23 -2.88
C VAL A 300 6.66 -1.02 -3.67
N PRO A 301 5.54 -0.98 -4.42
CA PRO A 301 5.15 -2.07 -5.32
C PRO A 301 6.20 -2.31 -6.42
N LEU A 302 6.52 -3.56 -6.70
CA LEU A 302 7.47 -4.02 -7.71
C LEU A 302 6.78 -4.58 -8.97
N VAL A 303 5.50 -4.90 -8.83
CA VAL A 303 4.62 -5.35 -9.92
C VAL A 303 3.56 -4.30 -10.20
N TRP A 304 2.97 -4.35 -11.39
CA TRP A 304 1.88 -3.48 -11.80
C TRP A 304 0.89 -4.19 -12.72
N PHE A 305 -0.29 -3.61 -12.83
CA PHE A 305 -1.36 -4.07 -13.71
C PHE A 305 -1.07 -3.63 -15.15
N PRO A 306 -1.09 -4.54 -16.14
CA PRO A 306 -0.89 -4.14 -17.52
C PRO A 306 -2.06 -3.27 -18.00
N ALA A 307 -1.77 -2.19 -18.73
CA ALA A 307 -2.79 -1.27 -19.26
C ALA A 307 -3.75 -1.95 -20.26
N SER A 308 -3.30 -3.03 -20.89
CA SER A 308 -4.08 -3.89 -21.80
C SER A 308 -4.24 -5.27 -21.19
N GLY A 309 -5.49 -5.74 -21.11
CA GLY A 309 -5.80 -7.11 -20.70
C GLY A 309 -5.34 -8.15 -21.72
N CYS A 310 -5.30 -9.38 -21.21
CA CYS A 310 -5.42 -10.61 -21.98
C CYS A 310 -6.86 -11.12 -21.74
#